data_AF-A0A944QSM9-F1
#
_entry.id   AF-A0A944QSM9-F1
#
_cell.length_a   1.000
_cell.length_b   1.000
_cell.length_c   1.000
_cell.angle_alpha   90.00
_cell.angle_beta   90.00
_cell.angle_gamma   90.00
#
_symmetry.space_group_name_H-M   'P 1'
#
loop_
_entity.id
_entity.type
_entity.pdbx_description
1 polymer ?
#
loop_
_entity_poly.entity_id
_entity_poly.type
_entity_poly.pdbx_seq_one_letter_code
_entity_poly.pdbx_strand_id
1 'polypeptide(L)'
;MSDERYIKWLSDYRNRREDLQQEVMKAGKQMLELDALVGLEGNWCTDAARRHAQALRPALVHSFCLVLWSRQFDEKFFLKITEDEEVDLQRTRRLLTWKAENFLPRIGRLTARLDQAGYYTMMLWPECRPDPPPQPLCVKVPEKQMPPDGVSPTREMNMWFYVFTAAIDLAQAIIVETNYSQVLFEELRTLRERGLGGRILFFDVNDELYRDQDGRRWSLESIGEAVEFAAAQPIHEYQPD
;
A
#
# COMPACT_ATOMS: atom_id res chain seq x y z
N MET A 1 -21.96 12.42 5.58
CA MET A 1 -21.32 13.15 6.70
C MET A 1 -21.41 14.63 6.36
N SER A 2 -21.83 15.50 7.29
CA SER A 2 -21.84 16.95 7.03
C SER A 2 -20.41 17.51 6.99
N ASP A 3 -20.21 18.65 6.34
CA ASP A 3 -18.88 19.28 6.18
C ASP A 3 -18.21 19.57 7.53
N GLU A 4 -18.97 20.05 8.52
CA GLU A 4 -18.46 20.27 9.89
C GLU A 4 -18.01 18.97 10.58
N ARG A 5 -18.77 17.88 10.40
CA ARG A 5 -18.41 16.57 10.96
C ARG A 5 -17.16 16.01 10.29
N TYR A 6 -17.01 16.22 8.98
CA TYR A 6 -15.82 15.82 8.23
C TYR A 6 -14.59 16.61 8.66
N ILE A 7 -14.70 17.92 8.81
CA ILE A 7 -13.59 18.78 9.28
C ILE A 7 -13.16 18.37 10.68
N LYS A 8 -14.11 18.15 11.60
CA LYS A 8 -13.80 17.68 12.95
C LYS A 8 -13.11 16.33 12.95
N TRP A 9 -13.66 15.35 12.23
CA TRP A 9 -13.06 14.02 12.09
C TRP A 9 -11.63 14.10 11.54
N LEU A 10 -11.41 14.86 10.48
CA LEU A 10 -10.10 15.03 9.86
C LEU A 10 -9.10 15.66 10.82
N SER A 11 -9.54 16.63 11.64
CA SER A 11 -8.70 17.23 12.68
C SER A 11 -8.31 16.23 13.76
N ASP A 12 -9.27 15.48 14.29
CA ASP A 12 -9.03 14.48 15.33
C ASP A 12 -8.14 13.33 14.81
N TYR A 13 -8.36 12.89 13.57
CA TYR A 13 -7.55 11.88 12.90
C TYR A 13 -6.10 12.34 12.66
N ARG A 14 -5.91 13.62 12.31
CA ARG A 14 -4.58 14.21 12.09
C ARG A 14 -3.70 14.18 13.33
N ASN A 15 -4.25 14.46 14.49
CA ASN A 15 -3.49 14.38 15.74
C ASN A 15 -3.09 12.92 16.04
N ARG A 16 -4.06 12.01 15.92
CA ARG A 16 -3.87 10.58 16.19
C ARG A 16 -2.88 9.88 15.25
N ARG A 17 -2.70 10.34 14.01
CA ARG A 17 -1.80 9.70 13.03
C ARG A 17 -0.33 10.12 13.18
N GLU A 18 -0.03 11.20 13.89
CA GLU A 18 1.36 11.59 14.20
C GLU A 18 2.02 10.54 15.10
N ASP A 19 1.26 9.99 16.04
CA ASP A 19 1.69 8.90 16.92
C ASP A 19 2.04 7.63 16.13
N LEU A 20 1.22 7.28 15.12
CA LEU A 20 1.52 6.19 14.19
C LEU A 20 2.85 6.40 13.47
N GLN A 21 3.10 7.62 12.97
CA GLN A 21 4.35 7.90 12.26
C GLN A 21 5.56 7.66 13.17
N GLN A 22 5.50 8.12 14.42
CA GLN A 22 6.58 7.91 15.38
C GLN A 22 6.77 6.43 15.70
N GLU A 23 5.69 5.68 15.87
CA GLU A 23 5.70 4.24 16.15
C GLU A 23 6.35 3.45 15.00
N VAL A 24 5.92 3.70 13.75
CA VAL A 24 6.48 3.05 12.56
C VAL A 24 7.95 3.43 12.35
N MET A 25 8.32 4.70 12.56
CA MET A 25 9.72 5.14 12.44
C MET A 25 10.62 4.50 13.51
N LYS A 26 10.11 4.31 14.73
CA LYS A 26 10.84 3.63 15.81
C LYS A 26 11.03 2.14 15.49
N ALA A 27 9.99 1.44 15.06
CA ALA A 27 10.07 0.05 14.66
C ALA A 27 11.01 -0.13 13.45
N GLY A 28 10.91 0.78 12.48
CA GLY A 28 11.84 0.88 11.36
C GLY A 28 13.28 1.06 11.85
N LYS A 29 13.58 1.95 12.79
CA LYS A 29 14.95 2.08 13.30
C LYS A 29 15.48 0.78 13.92
N GLN A 30 14.66 0.07 14.70
CA GLN A 30 15.06 -1.20 15.32
C GLN A 30 15.35 -2.29 14.28
N MET A 31 14.52 -2.39 13.24
CA MET A 31 14.77 -3.32 12.14
C MET A 31 16.10 -3.00 11.41
N LEU A 32 16.52 -1.73 11.39
CA LEU A 32 17.72 -1.29 10.65
C LEU A 32 18.96 -1.71 11.41
N GLU A 33 18.89 -1.56 12.73
CA GLU A 33 19.91 -2.02 13.65
C GLU A 33 20.08 -3.54 13.54
N LEU A 34 18.99 -4.30 13.40
CA LEU A 34 19.04 -5.75 13.16
C LEU A 34 19.69 -6.09 11.81
N ASP A 35 19.27 -5.42 10.73
CA ASP A 35 19.83 -5.64 9.39
C ASP A 35 21.32 -5.30 9.32
N ALA A 36 21.74 -4.22 9.98
CA ALA A 36 23.14 -3.79 10.02
C ALA A 36 24.08 -4.78 10.72
N LEU A 37 23.56 -5.60 11.64
CA LEU A 37 24.34 -6.61 12.37
C LEU A 37 24.70 -7.83 11.52
N VAL A 38 23.89 -8.14 10.51
CA VAL A 38 24.00 -9.37 9.70
C VAL A 38 24.78 -9.14 8.40
N GLY A 39 25.00 -7.87 8.01
CA GLY A 39 25.58 -7.51 6.73
C GLY A 39 24.52 -7.55 5.64
N LEU A 40 24.34 -6.42 4.94
CA LEU A 40 23.37 -6.29 3.85
C LEU A 40 23.91 -7.00 2.59
N GLU A 41 23.88 -8.33 2.56
CA GLU A 41 24.32 -9.15 1.42
C GLU A 41 23.24 -9.23 0.32
N GLY A 42 22.71 -8.08 -0.09
CA GLY A 42 21.72 -8.00 -1.18
C GLY A 42 20.31 -8.52 -0.84
N ASN A 43 20.07 -8.98 0.40
CA ASN A 43 18.74 -9.27 0.92
C ASN A 43 18.16 -8.00 1.58
N TRP A 44 17.02 -7.54 1.04
CA TRP A 44 16.45 -6.20 1.29
C TRP A 44 15.61 -6.10 2.59
N CYS A 45 15.62 -7.17 3.39
CA CYS A 45 15.11 -7.32 4.75
C CYS A 45 15.65 -8.65 5.25
N THR A 46 16.46 -8.66 6.31
CA THR A 46 16.93 -9.94 6.86
C THR A 46 15.78 -10.71 7.51
N ASP A 47 15.88 -12.04 7.57
CA ASP A 47 14.88 -12.85 8.29
C ASP A 47 14.76 -12.43 9.75
N ALA A 48 15.86 -11.96 10.35
CA ALA A 48 15.86 -11.42 11.71
C ALA A 48 14.99 -10.15 11.83
N ALA A 49 15.14 -9.17 10.94
CA ALA A 49 14.30 -7.98 10.91
C ALA A 49 12.83 -8.33 10.64
N ARG A 50 12.56 -9.29 9.75
CA ARG A 50 11.20 -9.76 9.46
C ARG A 50 10.54 -10.43 10.65
N ARG A 51 11.22 -11.35 11.34
CA ARG A 51 10.71 -11.99 12.56
C ARG A 51 10.45 -10.96 13.66
N HIS A 52 11.32 -9.95 13.78
CA HIS A 52 11.12 -8.83 14.70
C HIS A 52 9.85 -8.03 14.36
N ALA A 53 9.64 -7.68 13.09
CA ALA A 53 8.43 -6.99 12.64
C ALA A 53 7.16 -7.83 12.92
N GLN A 54 7.21 -9.14 12.67
CA GLN A 54 6.11 -10.05 12.97
C GLN A 54 5.77 -10.11 14.46
N ALA A 55 6.78 -10.12 15.33
CA ALA A 55 6.60 -10.10 16.77
C ALA A 55 6.08 -8.74 17.28
N LEU A 56 6.50 -7.63 16.66
CA LEU A 56 6.04 -6.29 16.99
C LEU A 56 4.61 -6.01 16.55
N ARG A 57 4.20 -6.52 15.39
CA ARG A 57 2.89 -6.26 14.76
C ARG A 57 1.69 -6.40 15.72
N PRO A 58 1.52 -7.49 16.50
CA PRO A 58 0.40 -7.62 17.42
C PRO A 58 0.49 -6.67 18.63
N ALA A 59 1.67 -6.11 18.91
CA ALA A 59 1.92 -5.18 20.00
C ALA A 59 1.83 -3.71 19.58
N LEU A 60 1.57 -3.42 18.29
CA LEU A 60 1.38 -2.06 17.81
C LEU A 60 0.13 -1.45 18.42
N VAL A 61 0.27 -0.25 18.98
CA VAL A 61 -0.85 0.52 19.52
C VAL A 61 -1.72 1.02 18.37
N HIS A 62 -1.08 1.50 17.30
CA HIS A 62 -1.77 2.03 16.12
C HIS A 62 -1.70 1.03 14.96
N SER A 63 -2.67 0.12 14.91
CA SER A 63 -2.80 -0.80 13.78
C SER A 63 -3.15 -0.04 12.50
N PHE A 64 -2.49 -0.38 11.39
CA PHE A 64 -2.64 0.37 10.14
C PHE A 64 -2.67 -0.53 8.90
N CYS A 65 -3.25 0.01 7.83
CA CYS A 65 -3.18 -0.54 6.48
C CYS A 65 -2.27 0.34 5.62
N LEU A 66 -1.51 -0.32 4.75
CA LEU A 66 -0.58 0.33 3.83
C LEU A 66 -1.21 0.41 2.45
N VAL A 67 -1.36 1.63 1.91
CA VAL A 67 -1.91 1.82 0.58
C VAL A 67 -0.79 1.95 -0.45
N LEU A 68 -0.76 0.97 -1.35
CA LEU A 68 0.00 0.99 -2.59
C LEU A 68 -0.85 1.57 -3.70
N TRP A 69 -0.31 2.52 -4.46
CA TRP A 69 -1.14 3.22 -5.44
C TRP A 69 -0.35 3.62 -6.69
N SER A 70 -0.99 3.50 -7.85
CA SER A 70 -0.48 4.01 -9.12
C SER A 70 -1.65 4.51 -9.95
N ARG A 71 -1.54 5.72 -10.50
CA ARG A 71 -2.57 6.26 -11.41
C ARG A 71 -2.17 6.10 -12.88
N GLN A 72 -0.95 5.63 -13.13
CA GLN A 72 -0.45 5.38 -14.45
C GLN A 72 -1.15 4.18 -15.08
N PHE A 73 -1.67 4.38 -16.29
CA PHE A 73 -2.11 3.28 -17.14
C PHE A 73 -1.07 3.04 -18.22
N ASP A 74 -0.39 1.89 -18.17
CA ASP A 74 0.47 1.42 -19.24
C ASP A 74 -0.32 0.49 -20.15
N GLU A 75 -0.79 1.04 -21.26
CA GLU A 75 -1.60 0.29 -22.22
C GLU A 75 -0.82 -0.84 -22.90
N LYS A 76 0.48 -0.67 -23.16
CA LYS A 76 1.28 -1.72 -23.81
C LYS A 76 1.42 -2.90 -22.86
N PHE A 77 1.70 -2.61 -21.60
CA PHE A 77 1.73 -3.62 -20.56
C PHE A 77 0.36 -4.28 -20.37
N PHE A 78 -0.71 -3.47 -20.32
CA PHE A 78 -2.08 -3.98 -20.19
C PHE A 78 -2.44 -4.96 -21.31
N LEU A 79 -2.21 -4.58 -22.57
CA LEU A 79 -2.45 -5.45 -23.72
C LEU A 79 -1.62 -6.74 -23.69
N LYS A 80 -0.40 -6.67 -23.15
CA LYS A 80 0.47 -7.84 -22.96
C LYS A 80 -0.04 -8.79 -21.87
N ILE A 81 -0.70 -8.30 -20.83
CA ILE A 81 -1.23 -9.18 -19.77
C ILE A 81 -2.64 -9.70 -20.07
N THR A 82 -3.37 -9.08 -21.00
CA THR A 82 -4.71 -9.49 -21.42
C THR A 82 -4.72 -10.25 -22.75
N GLU A 83 -3.58 -10.82 -23.17
CA GLU A 83 -3.26 -11.34 -24.52
C GLU A 83 -4.40 -12.08 -25.26
N ASP A 84 -5.31 -12.76 -24.55
CA ASP A 84 -6.39 -13.59 -25.12
C ASP A 84 -7.82 -13.10 -24.83
N GLU A 85 -8.00 -11.95 -24.17
CA GLU A 85 -9.33 -11.41 -23.85
C GLU A 85 -9.81 -10.41 -24.91
N GLU A 86 -11.07 -10.52 -25.36
CA GLU A 86 -11.72 -9.44 -26.13
C GLU A 86 -11.95 -8.23 -25.22
N VAL A 87 -10.93 -7.36 -25.11
CA VAL A 87 -10.99 -6.18 -24.27
C VAL A 87 -11.47 -4.96 -25.07
N ASP A 88 -12.55 -4.32 -24.59
CA ASP A 88 -12.92 -2.97 -25.02
C ASP A 88 -11.94 -1.94 -24.43
N LEU A 89 -10.86 -1.66 -25.17
CA LEU A 89 -9.83 -0.69 -24.79
C LEU A 89 -10.40 0.71 -24.54
N GLN A 90 -11.42 1.14 -25.28
CA GLN A 90 -11.99 2.47 -25.09
C GLN A 90 -12.76 2.57 -23.78
N ARG A 91 -13.47 1.51 -23.41
CA ARG A 91 -14.14 1.42 -22.11
C ARG A 91 -13.13 1.32 -20.97
N THR A 92 -12.07 0.51 -21.12
CA THR A 92 -11.00 0.40 -20.13
C THR A 92 -10.30 1.73 -19.90
N ARG A 93 -9.90 2.44 -20.96
CA ARG A 93 -9.31 3.79 -20.84
C ARG A 93 -10.23 4.74 -20.08
N ARG A 94 -11.51 4.81 -20.45
CA ARG A 94 -12.51 5.66 -19.76
C ARG A 94 -12.59 5.36 -18.26
N LEU A 95 -12.60 4.07 -17.89
CA LEU A 95 -12.66 3.66 -16.50
C LEU A 95 -11.40 4.04 -15.71
N LEU A 96 -10.22 3.81 -16.28
CA LEU A 96 -8.93 4.08 -15.62
C LEU A 96 -8.64 5.59 -15.52
N THR A 97 -9.06 6.37 -16.52
CA THR A 97 -9.08 7.84 -16.44
C THR A 97 -9.97 8.31 -15.31
N TRP A 98 -11.21 7.81 -15.25
CA TRP A 98 -12.13 8.14 -14.15
C TRP A 98 -11.53 7.77 -12.79
N LYS A 99 -10.90 6.59 -12.66
CA LYS A 99 -10.21 6.15 -11.44
C LYS A 99 -9.10 7.12 -11.04
N ALA A 100 -8.27 7.57 -11.99
CA ALA A 100 -7.20 8.54 -11.73
C ALA A 100 -7.74 9.91 -11.30
N GLU A 101 -8.80 10.40 -11.94
CA GLU A 101 -9.46 11.68 -11.62
C GLU A 101 -10.15 11.65 -10.25
N ASN A 102 -10.67 10.49 -9.85
CA ASN A 102 -11.39 10.29 -8.59
C ASN A 102 -10.51 9.67 -7.48
N PHE A 103 -9.18 9.63 -7.67
CA PHE A 103 -8.26 9.01 -6.72
C PHE A 103 -8.37 9.61 -5.31
N LEU A 104 -8.25 10.93 -5.18
CA LEU A 104 -8.28 11.61 -3.87
C LEU A 104 -9.59 11.35 -3.09
N PRO A 105 -10.79 11.57 -3.65
CA PRO A 105 -12.02 11.28 -2.91
C PRO A 105 -12.20 9.80 -2.60
N ARG A 106 -11.70 8.88 -3.45
CA ARG A 106 -11.73 7.44 -3.19
C ARG A 106 -10.83 7.03 -2.03
N ILE A 107 -9.58 7.50 -2.00
CA ILE A 107 -8.68 7.29 -0.87
C ILE A 107 -9.23 7.92 0.41
N GLY A 108 -9.90 9.07 0.32
CA GLY A 108 -10.59 9.68 1.45
C GLY A 108 -11.69 8.79 2.04
N ARG A 109 -12.54 8.19 1.18
CA ARG A 109 -13.59 7.25 1.62
C ARG A 109 -13.00 5.97 2.22
N LEU A 110 -12.00 5.39 1.56
CA LEU A 110 -11.27 4.23 2.06
C LEU A 110 -10.69 4.51 3.47
N THR A 111 -10.00 5.63 3.63
CA THR A 111 -9.37 6.02 4.91
C THR A 111 -10.41 6.19 6.02
N ALA A 112 -11.54 6.85 5.73
CA ALA A 112 -12.60 7.05 6.71
C ALA A 112 -13.22 5.73 7.17
N ARG A 113 -13.35 4.75 6.27
CA ARG A 113 -13.91 3.44 6.56
C ARG A 113 -12.93 2.56 7.33
N LEU A 114 -11.64 2.63 7.00
CA LEU A 114 -10.58 1.98 7.80
C LEU A 114 -10.53 2.54 9.23
N ASP A 115 -10.60 3.87 9.40
CA ASP A 115 -10.59 4.48 10.74
C ASP A 115 -11.82 4.06 11.57
N GLN A 116 -13.00 3.96 10.95
CA GLN A 116 -14.20 3.41 11.60
C GLN A 116 -14.02 1.96 12.06
N ALA A 117 -13.23 1.17 11.32
CA ALA A 117 -12.87 -0.20 11.68
C ALA A 117 -11.66 -0.28 12.62
N GLY A 118 -11.12 0.85 13.09
CA GLY A 118 -10.00 0.89 14.04
C GLY A 118 -8.62 0.83 13.40
N TYR A 119 -8.51 1.01 12.09
CA TYR A 119 -7.24 0.99 11.36
C TYR A 119 -6.86 2.38 10.82
N TYR A 120 -5.61 2.74 11.01
CA TYR A 120 -5.03 3.88 10.33
C TYR A 120 -4.71 3.54 8.88
N THR A 121 -4.61 4.57 8.04
CA THR A 121 -4.16 4.45 6.65
C THR A 121 -2.85 5.19 6.47
N MET A 122 -1.86 4.50 5.91
CA MET A 122 -0.54 5.04 5.59
C MET A 122 -0.27 4.87 4.10
N MET A 123 0.37 5.86 3.48
CA MET A 123 0.80 5.79 2.09
C MET A 123 2.10 6.56 1.87
N LEU A 124 2.87 6.16 0.87
CA LEU A 124 4.02 6.93 0.42
C LEU A 124 3.58 7.96 -0.61
N TRP A 125 4.14 9.16 -0.49
CA TRP A 125 3.83 10.28 -1.38
C TRP A 125 5.12 10.91 -1.91
N PRO A 126 5.33 10.99 -3.24
CA PRO A 126 6.50 11.65 -3.80
C PRO A 126 6.53 13.14 -3.40
N GLU A 127 7.67 13.64 -2.91
CA GLU A 127 7.81 15.06 -2.52
C GLU A 127 7.60 16.02 -3.69
N CYS A 128 7.93 15.58 -4.91
CA CYS A 128 7.73 16.35 -6.13
C CYS A 128 6.25 16.47 -6.55
N ARG A 129 5.33 15.74 -5.91
CA ARG A 129 3.89 15.81 -6.20
C ARG A 129 3.19 16.76 -5.21
N PRO A 130 2.49 17.80 -5.71
CA PRO A 130 1.68 18.64 -4.85
C PRO A 130 0.48 17.86 -4.29
N ASP A 131 -0.13 18.39 -3.23
CA ASP A 131 -1.46 18.00 -2.74
C ASP A 131 -1.64 16.52 -2.36
N PRO A 132 -0.90 16.00 -1.36
CA PRO A 132 -1.19 14.68 -0.80
C PRO A 132 -2.63 14.61 -0.26
N PRO A 133 -3.29 13.44 -0.34
CA PRO A 133 -4.61 13.28 0.25
C PRO A 133 -4.55 13.60 1.75
N PRO A 134 -5.42 14.48 2.26
CA PRO A 134 -5.28 15.02 3.61
C PRO A 134 -5.59 13.99 4.70
N GLN A 135 -6.26 12.89 4.36
CA GLN A 135 -6.73 11.87 5.29
C GLN A 135 -5.61 10.89 5.69
N PRO A 136 -5.03 10.05 4.82
CA PRO A 136 -4.00 9.09 5.22
C PRO A 136 -2.71 9.77 5.71
N LEU A 137 -1.94 9.05 6.53
CA LEU A 137 -0.56 9.44 6.85
C LEU A 137 0.30 9.31 5.58
N CYS A 138 0.61 10.45 4.96
CA CYS A 138 1.47 10.51 3.78
C CYS A 138 2.93 10.69 4.20
N VAL A 139 3.74 9.64 4.05
CA VAL A 139 5.19 9.77 4.23
C VAL A 139 5.80 10.27 2.93
N LYS A 140 6.38 11.46 3.01
CA LYS A 140 7.02 12.14 1.89
C LYS A 140 8.33 11.46 1.49
N VAL A 141 8.51 11.20 0.20
CA VAL A 141 9.70 10.57 -0.38
C VAL A 141 10.48 11.57 -1.23
N PRO A 142 11.72 11.93 -0.85
CA PRO A 142 12.55 12.86 -1.60
C PRO A 142 12.90 12.41 -3.03
N GLU A 143 12.90 13.35 -3.98
CA GLU A 143 13.13 13.07 -5.40
C GLU A 143 14.52 12.49 -5.70
N LYS A 144 15.57 12.95 -5.00
CA LYS A 144 16.96 12.47 -5.18
C LYS A 144 17.19 11.03 -4.77
N GLN A 145 16.19 10.45 -4.11
CA GLN A 145 16.21 9.12 -3.56
C GLN A 145 15.35 8.16 -4.42
N MET A 146 14.82 8.67 -5.53
CA MET A 146 14.23 7.89 -6.60
C MET A 146 15.34 7.38 -7.55
N PRO A 147 15.28 6.13 -8.06
CA PRO A 147 16.15 5.56 -9.10
C PRO A 147 16.32 6.47 -10.32
N PRO A 148 17.50 6.44 -10.96
CA PRO A 148 17.84 7.29 -12.09
C PRO A 148 17.05 6.96 -13.38
N ASP A 149 16.94 7.96 -14.25
CA ASP A 149 16.25 7.89 -15.54
C ASP A 149 16.85 6.81 -16.47
N GLY A 150 16.00 5.96 -17.04
CA GLY A 150 16.40 4.86 -17.95
C GLY A 150 15.45 3.66 -17.91
N VAL A 151 14.69 3.52 -16.82
CA VAL A 151 13.55 2.60 -16.67
C VAL A 151 12.29 3.46 -16.65
N SER A 152 11.66 3.67 -17.80
CA SER A 152 10.57 4.64 -18.05
C SER A 152 9.27 3.88 -18.40
N PRO A 153 8.06 4.35 -18.03
CA PRO A 153 7.68 5.77 -18.05
C PRO A 153 7.39 6.41 -16.70
N THR A 154 8.14 7.48 -16.41
CA THR A 154 7.71 8.72 -15.73
C THR A 154 7.05 8.66 -14.34
N ARG A 155 7.86 8.88 -13.30
CA ARG A 155 7.56 9.61 -12.05
C ARG A 155 6.22 9.31 -11.35
N GLU A 156 5.87 8.04 -11.21
CA GLU A 156 5.09 7.55 -10.07
C GLU A 156 5.80 6.28 -9.56
N MET A 157 6.22 6.31 -8.30
CA MET A 157 6.78 5.18 -7.54
C MET A 157 8.19 4.72 -7.91
N ASN A 158 9.14 5.16 -7.10
CA ASN A 158 10.14 4.24 -6.58
C ASN A 158 10.21 4.51 -5.10
N MET A 159 9.56 3.64 -4.35
CA MET A 159 9.36 3.79 -2.91
C MET A 159 10.62 3.36 -2.20
N TRP A 160 11.00 4.10 -1.16
CA TRP A 160 12.05 3.66 -0.27
C TRP A 160 11.73 2.29 0.33
N PHE A 161 12.54 1.32 -0.06
CA PHE A 161 12.43 -0.06 0.38
C PHE A 161 12.57 -0.22 1.90
N TYR A 162 13.24 0.68 2.61
CA TYR A 162 13.45 0.50 4.05
C TYR A 162 12.22 0.82 4.90
N VAL A 163 11.67 2.03 4.73
CA VAL A 163 10.41 2.46 5.38
C VAL A 163 9.26 1.59 4.88
N PHE A 164 9.28 1.20 3.60
CA PHE A 164 8.28 0.31 3.04
C PHE A 164 8.43 -1.11 3.57
N THR A 165 9.62 -1.73 3.63
CA THR A 165 9.79 -3.07 4.21
C THR A 165 9.28 -3.14 5.65
N ALA A 166 9.70 -2.21 6.51
CA ALA A 166 9.22 -2.17 7.88
C ALA A 166 7.70 -1.94 7.94
N ALA A 167 7.17 -0.95 7.21
CA ALA A 167 5.73 -0.68 7.19
C ALA A 167 4.91 -1.81 6.56
N ILE A 168 5.41 -2.47 5.52
CA ILE A 168 4.82 -3.64 4.87
C ILE A 168 4.72 -4.78 5.88
N ASP A 169 5.82 -5.10 6.54
CA ASP A 169 5.87 -6.22 7.47
C ASP A 169 5.01 -5.95 8.72
N LEU A 170 4.86 -4.68 9.11
CA LEU A 170 4.02 -4.23 10.22
C LEU A 170 2.54 -4.00 9.89
N ALA A 171 2.17 -3.76 8.62
CA ALA A 171 0.78 -3.46 8.26
C ALA A 171 -0.17 -4.62 8.61
N GLN A 172 -1.46 -4.34 8.75
CA GLN A 172 -2.47 -5.40 8.85
C GLN A 172 -2.83 -5.92 7.46
N ALA A 173 -3.02 -5.02 6.51
CA ALA A 173 -3.24 -5.32 5.09
C ALA A 173 -2.45 -4.37 4.18
N ILE A 174 -2.16 -4.85 2.96
CA ILE A 174 -1.60 -4.07 1.86
C ILE A 174 -2.74 -3.82 0.86
N ILE A 175 -3.24 -2.60 0.80
CA ILE A 175 -4.35 -2.22 -0.06
C ILE A 175 -3.82 -1.60 -1.34
N VAL A 176 -4.21 -2.14 -2.48
CA VAL A 176 -3.68 -1.78 -3.80
C VAL A 176 -4.74 -0.99 -4.57
N GLU A 177 -4.49 0.29 -4.77
CA GLU A 177 -5.32 1.19 -5.58
C GLU A 177 -4.58 1.57 -6.87
N THR A 178 -4.76 0.76 -7.92
CA THR A 178 -3.91 0.88 -9.12
C THR A 178 -4.65 0.95 -10.46
N ASN A 179 -4.00 1.58 -11.42
CA ASN A 179 -4.17 1.42 -12.85
C ASN A 179 -3.05 0.48 -13.37
N TYR A 180 -3.36 -0.40 -14.35
CA TYR A 180 -2.43 -1.44 -14.84
C TYR A 180 -1.06 -0.87 -15.27
N SER A 181 -0.09 -0.89 -14.35
CA SER A 181 1.27 -0.36 -14.55
C SER A 181 2.31 -1.42 -14.27
N GLN A 182 3.28 -1.56 -15.17
CA GLN A 182 4.33 -2.58 -15.06
C GLN A 182 5.07 -2.51 -13.72
N VAL A 183 5.43 -1.29 -13.29
CA VAL A 183 6.15 -1.05 -12.04
C VAL A 183 5.40 -1.65 -10.84
N LEU A 184 4.11 -1.38 -10.71
CA LEU A 184 3.37 -1.93 -9.58
C LEU A 184 3.20 -3.44 -9.69
N PHE A 185 3.09 -4.00 -10.89
CA PHE A 185 3.06 -5.45 -11.05
C PHE A 185 4.36 -6.11 -10.58
N GLU A 186 5.52 -5.49 -10.85
CA GLU A 186 6.82 -5.95 -10.34
C GLU A 186 6.91 -5.83 -8.80
N GLU A 187 6.36 -4.77 -8.22
CA GLU A 187 6.24 -4.62 -6.75
C GLU A 187 5.35 -5.71 -6.14
N LEU A 188 4.17 -5.97 -6.74
CA LEU A 188 3.27 -7.03 -6.27
C LEU A 188 3.90 -8.42 -6.42
N ARG A 189 4.64 -8.67 -7.50
CA ARG A 189 5.44 -9.89 -7.65
C ARG A 189 6.45 -10.02 -6.52
N THR A 190 7.20 -8.96 -6.22
CA THR A 190 8.20 -8.94 -5.14
C THR A 190 7.56 -9.19 -3.77
N LEU A 191 6.39 -8.61 -3.50
CA LEU A 191 5.63 -8.88 -2.27
C LEU A 191 5.18 -10.34 -2.17
N ARG A 192 4.73 -10.94 -3.27
CA ARG A 192 4.35 -12.36 -3.32
C ARG A 192 5.56 -13.26 -3.09
N GLU A 193 6.70 -12.95 -3.71
CA GLU A 193 7.97 -13.67 -3.49
C GLU A 193 8.44 -13.58 -2.04
N ARG A 194 8.16 -12.46 -1.35
CA ARG A 194 8.37 -12.30 0.09
C ARG A 194 7.33 -13.01 0.98
N GLY A 195 6.40 -13.76 0.40
CA GLY A 195 5.34 -14.46 1.11
C GLY A 195 4.22 -13.57 1.66
N LEU A 196 4.12 -12.33 1.20
CA LEU A 196 3.12 -11.35 1.64
C LEU A 196 1.88 -11.34 0.76
N GLY A 197 1.81 -12.22 -0.25
CA GLY A 197 0.72 -12.26 -1.23
C GLY A 197 -0.67 -12.41 -0.62
N GLY A 198 -0.82 -13.16 0.48
CA GLY A 198 -2.11 -13.33 1.16
C GLY A 198 -2.63 -12.03 1.80
N ARG A 199 -1.75 -11.07 2.09
CA ARG A 199 -2.07 -9.81 2.77
C ARG A 199 -2.49 -8.70 1.78
N ILE A 200 -2.45 -8.99 0.49
CA ILE A 200 -2.77 -8.03 -0.58
C ILE A 200 -4.28 -8.03 -0.81
N LEU A 201 -4.88 -6.84 -0.73
CA LEU A 201 -6.26 -6.56 -1.07
C LEU A 201 -6.28 -5.49 -2.17
N PHE A 202 -7.09 -5.68 -3.20
CA PHE A 202 -7.24 -4.73 -4.29
C PHE A 202 -8.45 -3.85 -4.06
N PHE A 203 -8.29 -2.54 -4.20
CA PHE A 203 -9.38 -1.58 -4.14
C PHE A 203 -9.90 -1.29 -5.54
N ASP A 204 -11.19 -1.59 -5.76
CA ASP A 204 -11.81 -1.49 -7.07
C ASP A 204 -12.66 -0.22 -7.23
N VAL A 205 -13.17 -0.04 -8.45
CA VAL A 205 -13.95 1.14 -8.85
C VAL A 205 -15.33 1.23 -8.19
N ASN A 206 -15.83 0.13 -7.61
CA ASN A 206 -17.11 0.06 -6.92
C ASN A 206 -16.97 0.37 -5.42
N ASP A 207 -15.79 0.82 -5.00
CA ASP A 207 -15.41 0.95 -3.61
C ASP A 207 -15.49 -0.41 -2.87
N GLU A 208 -15.02 -1.49 -3.48
CA GLU A 208 -14.87 -2.79 -2.83
C GLU A 208 -13.39 -3.16 -2.66
N LEU A 209 -13.09 -3.89 -1.59
CA LEU A 209 -11.85 -4.64 -1.48
C LEU A 209 -12.06 -6.04 -2.03
N TYR A 210 -11.12 -6.54 -2.83
CA TYR A 210 -11.16 -7.93 -3.30
C TYR A 210 -9.80 -8.60 -3.25
N ARG A 211 -9.80 -9.94 -3.22
CA ARG A 211 -8.59 -10.76 -3.32
C ARG A 211 -8.53 -11.42 -4.70
N ASP A 212 -7.42 -11.25 -5.39
CA ASP A 212 -7.20 -11.80 -6.74
C ASP A 212 -7.14 -13.34 -6.75
N GLN A 213 -6.58 -13.95 -5.71
CA GLN A 213 -6.34 -15.39 -5.61
C GLN A 213 -7.63 -16.23 -5.56
N ASP A 214 -8.69 -15.73 -4.94
CA ASP A 214 -9.91 -16.51 -4.70
C ASP A 214 -11.22 -15.74 -4.97
N GLY A 215 -11.12 -14.51 -5.48
CA GLY A 215 -12.26 -13.71 -5.91
C GLY A 215 -13.17 -13.21 -4.78
N ARG A 216 -12.78 -13.38 -3.50
CA ARG A 216 -13.56 -12.81 -2.38
C ARG A 216 -13.61 -11.30 -2.47
N ARG A 217 -14.76 -10.73 -2.12
CA ARG A 217 -15.01 -9.29 -2.14
C ARG A 217 -15.64 -8.86 -0.82
N TRP A 218 -15.30 -7.64 -0.40
CA TRP A 218 -15.87 -6.97 0.76
C TRP A 218 -16.23 -5.55 0.36
N SER A 219 -17.45 -5.14 0.66
CA SER A 219 -17.83 -3.73 0.60
C SER A 219 -17.06 -2.93 1.65
N LEU A 220 -17.00 -1.60 1.51
CA LEU A 220 -16.41 -0.75 2.56
C LEU A 220 -17.10 -0.87 3.93
N GLU A 221 -18.32 -1.38 4.00
CA GLU A 221 -19.03 -1.57 5.28
C GLU A 221 -18.48 -2.76 6.07
N SER A 222 -17.94 -3.76 5.37
CA SER A 222 -17.29 -4.94 5.94
C SER A 222 -15.76 -4.86 5.84
N ILE A 223 -15.20 -3.65 5.74
CA ILE A 223 -13.75 -3.46 5.54
C ILE A 223 -12.91 -4.05 6.68
N GLY A 224 -13.41 -4.03 7.90
CA GLY A 224 -12.73 -4.64 9.05
C GLY A 224 -12.49 -6.14 8.85
N GLU A 225 -13.51 -6.87 8.38
CA GLU A 225 -13.41 -8.31 8.08
C GLU A 225 -12.36 -8.59 7.00
N ALA A 226 -12.28 -7.74 5.98
CA ALA A 226 -11.27 -7.86 4.93
C ALA A 226 -9.85 -7.71 5.50
N VAL A 227 -9.65 -6.72 6.37
CA VAL A 227 -8.35 -6.45 7.00
C VAL A 227 -7.98 -7.55 8.00
N GLU A 228 -8.90 -8.02 8.83
CA GLU A 228 -8.69 -9.15 9.75
C GLU A 228 -8.30 -10.42 8.98
N PHE A 229 -9.01 -10.69 7.89
CA PHE A 229 -8.72 -11.83 7.03
C PHE A 229 -7.32 -11.75 6.40
N ALA A 230 -6.93 -10.58 5.91
CA ALA A 230 -5.59 -10.33 5.37
C ALA A 230 -4.52 -10.46 6.48
N ALA A 231 -4.74 -9.87 7.65
CA ALA A 231 -3.80 -9.90 8.77
C ALA A 231 -3.53 -11.32 9.30
N ALA A 232 -4.54 -12.19 9.22
CA ALA A 232 -4.48 -13.60 9.60
C ALA A 232 -3.71 -14.48 8.59
N GLN A 233 -3.39 -13.98 7.39
CA GLN A 233 -2.62 -14.77 6.43
C GLN A 233 -1.18 -14.96 6.92
N PRO A 234 -0.65 -16.19 6.87
CA PRO A 234 0.72 -16.45 7.23
C PRO A 234 1.67 -15.74 6.26
N ILE A 235 2.80 -15.27 6.79
CA ILE A 235 3.91 -14.79 5.97
C ILE A 235 4.78 -16.02 5.70
N HIS A 236 4.69 -16.58 4.50
CA HIS A 236 5.52 -17.71 4.12
C HIS A 236 6.97 -17.22 3.90
N GLU A 237 7.94 -17.80 4.60
CA GLU A 237 9.34 -17.56 4.27
C GLU A 237 9.61 -18.11 2.86
N TYR A 238 10.25 -17.32 2.01
CA TYR A 238 10.70 -17.78 0.71
C TYR A 238 11.68 -18.93 0.91
N GLN A 239 11.30 -20.13 0.47
CA GLN A 239 12.23 -21.24 0.31
C GLN A 239 12.73 -21.20 -1.13
N PRO A 240 13.99 -20.81 -1.39
CA PRO A 240 14.57 -21.03 -2.71
C PRO A 240 14.65 -22.53 -2.96
N ASP A 241 14.03 -22.98 -4.06
CA ASP A 241 14.32 -24.28 -4.66
C ASP A 241 15.78 -24.34 -5.15
#